data_AF-A0A7R7TYR5-F1
#
_entry.id   AF-A0A7R7TYR5-F1
#
_cell.length_a   1.000
_cell.length_b   1.000
_cell.length_c   1.000
_cell.angle_alpha   90.00
_cell.angle_beta   90.00
_cell.angle_gamma   90.00
#
_symmetry.space_group_name_H-M   'P 1'
#
loop_
_entity.id
_entity.type
_entity.pdbx_description
1 polymer ?
#
loop_
_entity_poly.entity_id
_entity_poly.type
_entity_poly.pdbx_seq_one_letter_code
_entity_poly.pdbx_strand_id
1 'polypeptide(L)'
;MSGRGTVLTYTVNFHPYNPAVPTPYVIAIVELAEQPGLRLATNIVDCEPDSVVCGMPVEVQFEQQGTGADAVFVPVFAPAGDAGTARRAPT
;
A
#
# COMPACT_ATOMS: atom_id res chain seq x y z
N MET A 1 -1.71 13.15 -13.16
CA MET A 1 -1.34 11.74 -12.99
C MET A 1 -2.60 10.96 -12.68
N SER A 2 -2.71 9.73 -13.17
CA SER A 2 -3.84 8.81 -12.94
C SER A 2 -3.89 8.20 -11.53
N GLY A 3 -2.74 8.17 -10.83
CA GLY A 3 -2.66 7.59 -9.48
C GLY A 3 -2.61 6.07 -9.47
N ARG A 4 -2.46 5.42 -10.63
CA ARG A 4 -2.33 3.97 -10.77
C ARG A 4 -0.87 3.55 -10.73
N GLY A 5 -0.64 2.36 -10.19
CA GLY A 5 0.68 1.75 -10.18
C GLY A 5 0.62 0.24 -10.14
N THR A 6 1.80 -0.36 -10.11
CA THR A 6 1.97 -1.81 -9.96
C THR A 6 3.02 -2.08 -8.88
N VAL A 7 2.76 -3.04 -7.99
CA VAL A 7 3.74 -3.48 -6.99
C VAL A 7 4.93 -4.11 -7.69
N LEU A 8 6.09 -3.45 -7.65
CA LEU A 8 7.34 -3.99 -8.18
C LEU A 8 7.93 -5.05 -7.22
N THR A 9 8.00 -4.72 -5.94
CA THR A 9 8.48 -5.59 -4.86
C THR A 9 7.92 -5.09 -3.52
N TYR A 10 7.90 -5.94 -2.50
CA TYR A 10 7.36 -5.60 -1.19
C TYR A 10 8.02 -6.39 -0.06
N THR A 11 7.73 -5.95 1.17
CA THR A 11 8.07 -6.64 2.43
C THR A 11 6.85 -6.62 3.34
N VAL A 12 6.70 -7.67 4.15
CA VAL A 12 5.73 -7.71 5.25
C VAL A 12 6.49 -7.54 6.55
N ASN A 13 6.24 -6.43 7.24
CA ASN A 13 6.94 -6.06 8.46
C ASN A 13 6.11 -6.47 9.68
N PHE A 14 6.63 -7.45 10.41
CA PHE A 14 6.07 -7.89 11.69
C PHE A 14 6.68 -7.18 12.90
N HIS A 15 7.83 -6.52 12.70
CA HIS A 15 8.45 -5.73 13.76
C HIS A 15 7.90 -4.30 13.75
N PRO A 16 7.47 -3.74 14.90
CA PRO A 16 6.83 -2.44 14.98
C PRO A 16 7.86 -1.30 14.96
N TYR A 17 8.50 -1.06 13.82
CA TYR A 17 9.49 0.01 13.66
C TYR A 17 8.88 1.41 13.78
N ASN A 18 7.62 1.58 13.36
CA ASN A 18 6.85 2.80 13.54
C ASN A 18 5.70 2.55 14.51
N PRO A 19 5.68 3.15 15.72
CA PRO A 19 4.61 2.97 16.70
C PRO A 19 3.23 3.41 16.21
N ALA A 20 3.17 4.32 15.23
CA ALA A 20 1.92 4.80 14.66
C ALA A 20 1.29 3.84 13.64
N VAL A 21 2.04 2.82 13.20
CA VAL A 21 1.59 1.87 12.17
C VAL A 21 1.43 0.49 12.82
N PRO A 22 0.21 -0.07 12.86
CA PRO A 22 -0.01 -1.39 13.42
C PRO A 22 0.70 -2.47 12.59
N THR A 23 1.23 -3.48 13.27
CA THR A 23 1.82 -4.65 12.61
C THR A 23 0.79 -5.78 12.48
N PRO A 24 0.90 -6.65 11.45
CA PRO A 24 1.83 -6.54 10.31
C PRO A 24 1.40 -5.48 9.30
N TYR A 25 2.37 -4.81 8.66
CA TYR A 25 2.12 -3.86 7.58
C TYR A 25 3.01 -4.14 6.37
N VAL A 26 2.55 -3.73 5.18
CA VAL A 26 3.28 -3.89 3.93
C VAL A 26 3.98 -2.59 3.57
N ILE A 27 5.28 -2.65 3.27
CA ILE A 27 5.99 -1.61 2.51
C ILE A 27 6.29 -2.17 1.13
N ALA A 28 5.90 -1.43 0.10
CA ALA A 28 6.12 -1.78 -1.29
C ALA A 28 6.90 -0.69 -2.03
N ILE A 29 7.59 -1.12 -3.09
CA ILE A 29 8.02 -0.25 -4.18
C ILE A 29 6.95 -0.36 -5.26
N VAL A 30 6.25 0.73 -5.54
CA VAL A 30 5.22 0.81 -6.59
C VAL A 30 5.80 1.53 -7.79
N GLU A 31 5.74 0.92 -8.97
CA GLU A 31 6.05 1.57 -10.24
C GLU A 31 4.80 2.26 -10.78
N LEU A 32 4.90 3.56 -11.08
CA LEU A 32 3.76 4.38 -11.51
C LEU A 32 3.46 4.18 -12.99
N ALA A 33 2.16 4.09 -13.33
CA ALA A 33 1.72 3.84 -14.70
C ALA A 33 2.04 4.98 -15.68
N GLU A 34 2.19 6.21 -15.15
CA GLU A 34 2.42 7.41 -15.95
C GLU A 34 3.85 7.50 -16.50
N GLN A 35 4.82 6.87 -15.83
CA GLN A 35 6.22 6.96 -16.20
C GLN A 35 6.96 5.65 -15.84
N PRO A 36 7.32 4.84 -16.85
CA PRO A 36 8.16 3.66 -16.63
C PRO A 36 9.45 4.03 -15.90
N GLY A 37 9.81 3.23 -14.89
CA GLY A 37 10.97 3.46 -14.03
C GLY A 37 10.77 4.46 -12.89
N LEU A 38 9.66 5.22 -12.84
CA LEU A 38 9.33 6.05 -11.69
C LEU A 38 8.72 5.20 -10.58
N ARG A 39 9.36 5.21 -9.41
CA ARG A 39 9.04 4.29 -8.30
C ARG A 39 8.84 5.03 -6.99
N LEU A 40 7.85 4.60 -6.21
CA LEU A 40 7.52 5.12 -4.89
C LEU A 40 7.65 4.04 -3.82
N ALA A 41 8.34 4.35 -2.74
CA ALA A 41 8.29 3.56 -1.51
C ALA A 41 7.07 4.01 -0.69
N THR A 42 6.16 3.10 -0.43
CA THR A 42 4.85 3.42 0.16
C THR A 42 4.25 2.19 0.85
N ASN A 43 3.21 2.41 1.65
CA ASN A 43 2.43 1.34 2.26
C ASN A 43 1.36 0.82 1.30
N ILE A 44 1.12 -0.50 1.35
CA ILE A 44 -0.09 -1.08 0.78
C ILE A 44 -1.12 -1.23 1.90
N VAL A 45 -2.31 -0.65 1.70
CA VAL A 45 -3.40 -0.60 2.67
C VAL A 45 -4.65 -1.31 2.13
N ASP A 46 -5.69 -1.39 2.94
CA ASP A 46 -7.00 -1.99 2.60
C ASP A 46 -6.96 -3.44 2.07
N CYS A 47 -5.96 -4.22 2.50
CA CYS A 47 -5.87 -5.64 2.19
C CYS A 47 -5.11 -6.42 3.27
N GLU A 48 -5.29 -7.73 3.28
CA GLU A 48 -4.50 -8.62 4.12
C GLU A 48 -3.03 -8.61 3.66
N PRO A 49 -2.04 -8.48 4.56
CA PRO A 49 -0.62 -8.41 4.16
C PRO A 49 -0.13 -9.64 3.37
N ASP A 50 -0.72 -10.82 3.58
CA ASP A 50 -0.39 -12.04 2.85
C ASP A 50 -1.01 -12.12 1.44
N SER A 51 -1.92 -11.20 1.11
CA SER A 51 -2.55 -11.11 -0.21
C SER A 51 -1.74 -10.31 -1.24
N VAL A 52 -0.78 -9.48 -0.78
CA VAL A 52 0.06 -8.66 -1.67
C VAL A 52 1.01 -9.54 -2.47
N VAL A 53 1.13 -9.26 -3.77
CA VAL A 53 2.04 -9.95 -4.69
C VAL A 53 2.73 -8.95 -5.62
N CYS A 54 3.93 -9.28 -6.10
CA CYS A 54 4.55 -8.52 -7.18
C CYS A 54 3.67 -8.60 -8.44
N GLY A 55 3.53 -7.48 -9.15
CA GLY A 55 2.63 -7.34 -10.29
C GLY A 55 1.19 -6.97 -9.91
N MET A 56 0.85 -6.88 -8.62
CA MET A 56 -0.49 -6.45 -8.18
C MET A 56 -0.79 -5.00 -8.65
N PRO A 57 -1.92 -4.76 -9.32
CA PRO A 57 -2.34 -3.41 -9.68
C PRO A 57 -2.84 -2.67 -8.44
N VAL A 58 -2.46 -1.40 -8.29
CA VAL A 58 -2.80 -0.58 -7.14
C VAL A 58 -3.21 0.84 -7.56
N GLU A 59 -4.00 1.49 -6.72
CA GLU A 59 -4.42 2.88 -6.86
C GLU A 59 -4.09 3.69 -5.61
N VAL A 60 -3.66 4.93 -5.82
CA VAL A 60 -3.25 5.83 -4.75
C VAL A 60 -4.46 6.24 -3.91
N GLN A 61 -4.27 6.26 -2.61
CA GLN A 61 -5.12 6.94 -1.64
C GLN A 61 -4.28 7.93 -0.84
N PHE A 62 -4.93 8.82 -0.11
CA PHE A 62 -4.25 9.81 0.71
C PHE A 62 -4.73 9.69 2.15
N GLU A 63 -3.81 9.30 3.03
CA GLU A 63 -4.06 9.23 4.46
C GLU A 63 -3.63 10.53 5.13
N GLN A 64 -4.50 11.03 6.01
CA GLN A 64 -4.17 12.17 6.85
C GLN A 64 -3.29 11.71 8.02
N GLN A 65 -2.12 12.32 8.17
CA GLN A 65 -1.24 12.13 9.32
C GLN A 65 -1.14 13.43 10.12
N GLY A 66 -1.18 13.31 11.45
CA GLY A 66 -1.22 14.45 12.36
C GLY A 66 -2.63 15.02 12.58
N THR A 67 -2.73 16.08 13.37
CA THR A 67 -4.02 16.70 13.74
C THR A 67 -3.89 18.23 13.71
N GLY A 68 -4.98 18.93 13.40
CA GLY A 68 -5.01 20.40 13.43
C GLY A 68 -4.24 21.03 12.26
N ALA A 69 -3.53 22.13 12.53
CA ALA A 69 -2.86 22.92 11.49
C ALA A 69 -1.65 22.20 10.86
N ASP A 70 -1.09 21.19 11.52
CA ASP A 70 0.08 20.43 11.06
C ASP A 70 -0.28 19.14 10.33
N ALA A 71 -1.57 18.91 10.05
CA ALA A 71 -2.00 17.71 9.36
C ALA A 71 -1.51 17.70 7.91
N VAL A 72 -0.89 16.59 7.50
CA VAL A 72 -0.40 16.37 6.14
C VAL A 72 -1.09 15.16 5.52
N PHE A 73 -1.21 15.15 4.19
CA PHE A 73 -1.74 14.00 3.45
C PHE A 73 -0.59 13.24 2.80
N VAL A 74 -0.43 11.98 3.19
CA VAL A 74 0.63 11.10 2.71
C VAL A 74 0.04 10.13 1.68
N PRO A 75 0.66 9.96 0.50
CA PRO A 75 0.19 9.00 -0.48
C PRO A 75 0.47 7.56 0.00
N VAL A 76 -0.58 6.77 0.08
CA VAL A 76 -0.57 5.32 0.28
C VAL A 76 -1.22 4.65 -0.94
N PHE A 77 -1.16 3.32 -1.04
CA PHE A 77 -1.75 2.60 -2.16
C PHE A 77 -2.64 1.44 -1.70
N ALA A 78 -3.75 1.22 -2.38
CA ALA A 78 -4.63 0.07 -2.16
C ALA A 78 -4.76 -0.74 -3.46
N PRO A 79 -5.12 -2.04 -3.39
CA PRO A 79 -5.41 -2.84 -4.58
C PRO A 79 -6.44 -2.16 -5.51
N ALA A 80 -6.17 -2.15 -6.81
CA ALA A 80 -7.08 -1.58 -7.80
C ALA A 80 -8.22 -2.56 -8.11
N GLY A 81 -9.46 -2.23 -7.72
CA GLY A 81 -10.66 -3.06 -7.89
C GLY A 81 -11.04 -3.88 -6.65
N ASP A 82 -12.14 -4.64 -6.71
CA ASP A 82 -12.72 -5.47 -5.62
C ASP A 82 -11.81 -6.68 -5.22
N ALA A 83 -10.52 -6.47 -4.98
CA ALA A 83 -9.63 -7.47 -4.40
C ALA A 83 -9.87 -7.66 -2.88
N GLY A 84 -10.94 -7.07 -2.34
CA GLY A 84 -11.38 -7.20 -0.96
C GLY A 84 -12.33 -8.38 -0.69
N THR A 85 -12.13 -9.57 -1.27
CA THR A 85 -12.74 -10.82 -0.72
C THR A 85 -12.02 -12.10 -1.18
N ALA A 86 -10.71 -12.22 -1.00
CA ALA A 86 -10.07 -13.53 -0.99
C ALA A 86 -10.31 -14.21 0.38
N ARG A 87 -11.53 -14.72 0.60
CA ARG A 87 -11.86 -15.54 1.78
C ARG A 87 -10.93 -16.75 1.82
N ARG A 88 -10.02 -16.83 2.80
CA ARG A 88 -9.28 -18.05 3.13
C ARG A 88 -10.26 -19.20 3.35
N ALA A 89 -10.08 -20.30 2.62
CA ALA A 89 -10.78 -21.55 2.91
C ALA A 89 -10.21 -22.16 4.21
N PRO A 90 -11.05 -22.62 5.16
CA PRO A 90 -10.56 -23.35 6.33
C PRO A 90 -10.03 -24.73 5.89
N THR A 91 -8.86 -25.11 6.39
CA THR A 91 -8.37 -26.50 6.37
C THR A 91 -8.90 -27.24 7.59
#